data_AF-A0A2R4WY16-F1
#
_entry.id   AF-A0A2R4WY16-F1
#
_cell.length_a   1.000
_cell.length_b   1.000
_cell.length_c   1.000
_cell.angle_alpha   90.00
_cell.angle_beta   90.00
_cell.angle_gamma   90.00
#
_symmetry.space_group_name_H-M   'P 1'
#
loop_
_entity.id
_entity.type
_entity.pdbx_description
1 polymer ?
#
loop_
_entity_poly.entity_id
_entity_poly.type
_entity_poly.pdbx_seq_one_letter_code
_entity_poly.pdbx_strand_id
1 'polypeptide(L)'
;MSQATESEAPTTVSLTIDGTEVQARPDQTILEAAREADIDVPTLCAYEGLSNVGACRMCLVEIDGERTETACTTTVQDEMSVAVHTDELWDQRRSLLELMFAEENHYCMYCEMEGDCELEDLFNEAGLDECHLPLEYMDLDPDTSHDYITLDLDRCISCGRCIRSCEEVVGNATLSFSDRGREAEIVADDDVPLGESSCVSCGSCVQACPTGALYGTQSAYRGRERNCEVTETTCPECSVGCTLEVYTNSGRIVKIEGAEDGPDGGQLCEKGRFELLGDGRPRVEKARVGGTEESVSEARQRVREILADADAIDAVASDRLPLETLQGFAAALEDYPAAVSVPGRERVTLEDRVVAAVTSEFDVDRGDLYASTLAGLEDRDSIVVYDTSIVDSHPVAASYVRRAARSGADLVTVEDETDRLDRFSDTTIDRSAPLADVTDDAAEVFSAGTSAIESDAQSAAESLSAAVDGDSAIVVGPEIRDASTLANVFGLAAMSGAEVLSLNDASNQVFGRMETTDSPADPDVAYLFAADDRDEHIEAMIEHALAADTVIVQATRESPLTKLADVVLPALDWYERGGTFVDAAGRRRTIDPVLRPRGAIDDDLVADVEVDA
;
A
#
# COMPACT_ATOMS: atom_id res chain seq x y z
N MET A 1 -4.34 -38.40 48.29
CA MET A 1 -4.46 -39.16 47.03
C MET A 1 -5.78 -38.73 46.43
N SER A 2 -5.87 -37.93 45.39
CA SER A 2 -4.99 -37.74 44.23
C SER A 2 -4.99 -36.26 43.87
N GLN A 3 -3.80 -35.65 43.76
CA GLN A 3 -3.61 -34.45 42.96
C GLN A 3 -3.48 -34.96 41.53
N ALA A 4 -4.49 -34.72 40.70
CA ALA A 4 -4.33 -34.82 39.26
C ALA A 4 -3.54 -33.58 38.87
N THR A 5 -2.28 -33.79 38.49
CA THR A 5 -1.44 -32.82 37.81
C THR A 5 -2.14 -32.43 36.51
N GLU A 6 -2.47 -31.14 36.36
CA GLU A 6 -2.61 -30.53 35.05
C GLU A 6 -1.29 -30.81 34.31
N SER A 7 -1.34 -31.74 33.37
CA SER A 7 -0.25 -31.96 32.42
C SER A 7 -0.23 -30.72 31.54
N GLU A 8 0.89 -29.97 31.58
CA GLU A 8 1.20 -29.01 30.52
C GLU A 8 0.98 -29.72 29.18
N ALA A 9 0.18 -29.12 28.31
CA ALA A 9 -0.02 -29.63 26.96
C ALA A 9 1.36 -29.67 26.26
N PRO A 10 1.64 -30.69 25.43
CA PRO A 10 2.90 -30.75 24.70
C PRO A 10 3.07 -29.47 23.86
N THR A 11 4.23 -28.83 24.00
CA THR A 11 4.57 -27.58 23.30
C THR A 11 4.76 -27.81 21.80
N THR A 12 4.97 -29.06 21.38
CA THR A 12 5.10 -29.53 20.01
C THR A 12 4.53 -30.94 19.89
N VAL A 13 3.91 -31.26 18.75
CA VAL A 13 3.49 -32.62 18.37
C VAL A 13 4.41 -33.17 17.30
N SER A 14 4.64 -34.49 17.35
CA SER A 14 5.45 -35.19 16.36
C SER A 14 4.55 -35.93 15.39
N LEU A 15 4.68 -35.65 14.10
CA LEU A 15 3.97 -36.36 13.03
C LEU A 15 4.95 -36.86 11.97
N THR A 16 4.49 -37.75 11.09
CA THR A 16 5.26 -38.22 9.95
C THR A 16 4.54 -37.82 8.66
N ILE A 17 5.19 -37.12 7.75
CA ILE A 17 4.65 -36.75 6.43
C ILE A 17 5.53 -37.39 5.36
N ASP A 18 4.98 -38.29 4.54
CA ASP A 18 5.70 -39.06 3.51
C ASP A 18 6.98 -39.76 4.04
N GLY A 19 6.92 -40.23 5.29
CA GLY A 19 8.04 -40.89 5.97
C GLY A 19 9.06 -39.96 6.62
N THR A 20 8.89 -38.63 6.48
CA THR A 20 9.72 -37.60 7.12
C THR A 20 9.11 -37.23 8.47
N GLU A 21 9.91 -37.26 9.54
CA GLU A 21 9.49 -36.81 10.87
C GLU A 21 9.42 -35.28 10.91
N VAL A 22 8.26 -34.75 11.28
CA VAL A 22 7.97 -33.32 11.34
C VAL A 22 7.56 -32.96 12.76
N GLN A 23 8.06 -31.84 13.27
CA GLN A 23 7.66 -31.26 14.54
C GLN A 23 6.78 -30.04 14.24
N ALA A 24 5.58 -30.02 14.81
CA ALA A 24 4.61 -28.97 14.57
C ALA A 24 3.98 -28.49 15.88
N ARG A 25 3.37 -27.31 15.84
CA ARG A 25 2.54 -26.80 16.93
C ARG A 25 1.17 -27.49 16.89
N PRO A 26 0.53 -27.80 18.04
CA PRO A 26 -0.73 -28.53 18.08
C PRO A 26 -1.91 -27.84 17.36
N ASP A 27 -1.82 -26.55 17.09
CA ASP A 27 -2.82 -25.72 16.42
C ASP A 27 -2.59 -25.57 14.90
N GLN A 28 -1.42 -25.97 14.38
CA GLN A 28 -1.12 -25.92 12.96
C GLN A 28 -1.97 -26.91 12.15
N THR A 29 -2.29 -26.52 10.92
CA THR A 29 -2.84 -27.42 9.91
C THR A 29 -1.74 -28.33 9.35
N ILE A 30 -2.14 -29.45 8.75
CA ILE A 30 -1.20 -30.34 8.05
C ILE A 30 -0.48 -29.58 6.93
N LEU A 31 -1.15 -28.66 6.23
CA LEU A 31 -0.55 -27.86 5.16
C LEU A 31 0.55 -26.93 5.69
N GLU A 32 0.32 -26.24 6.82
CA GLU A 32 1.32 -25.38 7.44
C GLU A 32 2.55 -26.18 7.90
N ALA A 33 2.31 -27.31 8.58
CA ALA A 33 3.38 -28.20 9.02
C ALA A 33 4.19 -28.79 7.84
N ALA A 34 3.52 -29.09 6.71
CA ALA A 34 4.17 -29.57 5.50
C ALA A 34 5.06 -28.48 4.87
N ARG A 35 4.55 -27.25 4.75
CA ARG A 35 5.31 -26.09 4.23
C ARG A 35 6.55 -25.78 5.06
N GLU A 36 6.42 -25.77 6.40
CA GLU A 36 7.56 -25.57 7.30
C GLU A 36 8.62 -26.69 7.19
N ALA A 37 8.22 -27.87 6.72
CA ALA A 37 9.10 -29.01 6.49
C ALA A 37 9.62 -29.13 5.04
N ASP A 38 9.39 -28.12 4.19
CA ASP A 38 9.72 -28.15 2.75
C ASP A 38 9.06 -29.34 2.01
N ILE A 39 7.86 -29.73 2.42
CA ILE A 39 7.06 -30.78 1.76
C ILE A 39 5.95 -30.11 0.96
N ASP A 40 6.00 -30.27 -0.35
CA ASP A 40 5.03 -29.70 -1.27
C ASP A 40 3.68 -30.41 -1.18
N VAL A 41 2.61 -29.64 -0.95
CA VAL A 41 1.23 -30.11 -0.96
C VAL A 41 0.47 -29.29 -2.00
N PRO A 42 -0.04 -29.89 -3.08
CA PRO A 42 -0.74 -29.17 -4.13
C PRO A 42 -1.93 -28.35 -3.60
N THR A 43 -2.01 -27.07 -3.96
CA THR A 43 -3.10 -26.17 -3.56
C THR A 43 -3.48 -25.21 -4.68
N LEU A 44 -4.77 -24.85 -4.78
CA LEU A 44 -5.26 -23.75 -5.64
C LEU A 44 -6.09 -22.72 -4.88
N CYS A 45 -6.71 -23.08 -3.74
CA CYS A 45 -7.50 -22.13 -2.95
C CYS A 45 -6.77 -21.65 -1.70
N ALA A 46 -5.75 -22.37 -1.22
CA ALA A 46 -4.91 -21.89 -0.13
C ALA A 46 -3.96 -20.82 -0.69
N TYR A 47 -3.84 -19.69 0.00
CA TYR A 47 -2.99 -18.56 -0.34
C TYR A 47 -2.50 -17.95 0.97
N GLU A 48 -1.29 -17.40 0.98
CA GLU A 48 -0.70 -16.82 2.18
C GLU A 48 -1.55 -15.64 2.69
N GLY A 49 -1.72 -15.52 4.01
CA GLY A 49 -2.56 -14.49 4.62
C GLY A 49 -4.08 -14.65 4.44
N LEU A 50 -4.58 -15.72 3.79
CA LEU A 50 -6.02 -16.00 3.67
C LEU A 50 -6.46 -17.21 4.49
N SER A 51 -7.70 -17.16 4.99
CA SER A 51 -8.32 -18.27 5.72
C SER A 51 -8.43 -19.54 4.86
N ASN A 52 -8.19 -20.71 5.46
CA ASN A 52 -8.26 -21.98 4.75
C ASN A 52 -9.71 -22.51 4.65
N VAL A 53 -10.18 -22.70 3.42
CA VAL A 53 -11.58 -23.12 3.14
C VAL A 53 -11.72 -24.54 2.56
N GLY A 54 -10.63 -25.15 2.09
CA GLY A 54 -10.66 -26.50 1.50
C GLY A 54 -11.49 -26.63 0.22
N ALA A 55 -11.77 -25.51 -0.48
CA ALA A 55 -12.67 -25.46 -1.63
C ALA A 55 -12.16 -26.26 -2.84
N CYS A 56 -10.89 -26.11 -3.22
CA CYS A 56 -10.34 -26.75 -4.43
C CYS A 56 -10.07 -28.25 -4.28
N ARG A 57 -9.95 -28.77 -3.04
CA ARG A 57 -9.59 -30.15 -2.74
C ARG A 57 -8.29 -30.65 -3.41
N MET A 58 -7.38 -29.78 -3.83
CA MET A 58 -6.05 -30.22 -4.33
C MET A 58 -5.17 -30.77 -3.21
N CYS A 59 -5.32 -30.22 -2.00
CA CYS A 59 -4.53 -30.59 -0.82
C CYS A 59 -5.05 -31.85 -0.11
N LEU A 60 -5.73 -32.76 -0.82
CA LEU A 60 -6.14 -34.04 -0.24
C LEU A 60 -4.91 -34.83 0.20
N VAL A 61 -4.96 -35.37 1.41
CA VAL A 61 -3.92 -36.19 2.01
C VAL A 61 -4.54 -37.44 2.63
N GLU A 62 -3.77 -38.52 2.71
CA GLU A 62 -4.16 -39.74 3.38
C GLU A 62 -3.58 -39.76 4.79
N ILE A 63 -4.45 -39.95 5.79
CA ILE A 63 -4.09 -39.97 7.20
C ILE A 63 -4.25 -41.40 7.73
N ASP A 64 -3.19 -41.91 8.33
CA ASP A 64 -3.05 -43.25 8.94
C ASP A 64 -3.36 -44.42 7.98
N GLY A 65 -3.39 -44.19 6.66
CA GLY A 65 -3.76 -45.20 5.66
C GLY A 65 -5.25 -45.53 5.61
N GLU A 66 -6.10 -44.73 6.26
CA GLU A 66 -7.54 -45.02 6.41
C GLU A 66 -8.46 -43.88 5.99
N ARG A 67 -8.02 -42.63 6.10
CA ARG A 67 -8.87 -41.44 5.94
C ARG A 67 -8.28 -40.47 4.94
N THR A 68 -9.10 -39.96 4.03
CA THR A 68 -8.70 -38.89 3.11
C THR A 68 -9.32 -37.58 3.55
N GLU A 69 -8.49 -36.58 3.85
CA GLU A 69 -8.90 -35.28 4.38
C GLU A 69 -8.15 -34.15 3.66
N THR A 70 -8.55 -32.90 3.86
CA THR A 70 -7.84 -31.73 3.31
C THR A 70 -6.76 -31.24 4.27
N ALA A 71 -5.51 -31.18 3.79
CA ALA A 71 -4.39 -30.72 4.60
C ALA A 71 -4.57 -29.30 5.13
N CYS A 72 -5.22 -28.42 4.38
CA CYS A 72 -5.38 -27.01 4.75
C CYS A 72 -6.41 -26.76 5.87
N THR A 73 -7.30 -27.72 6.17
CA THR A 73 -8.35 -27.55 7.20
C THR A 73 -8.20 -28.51 8.37
N THR A 74 -7.31 -29.50 8.26
CA THR A 74 -7.13 -30.54 9.26
C THR A 74 -5.92 -30.21 10.11
N THR A 75 -6.13 -30.07 11.42
CA THR A 75 -5.08 -29.83 12.41
C THR A 75 -4.21 -31.08 12.61
N VAL A 76 -2.91 -30.87 12.83
CA VAL A 76 -1.96 -31.95 13.14
C VAL A 76 -2.30 -32.63 14.47
N GLN A 77 -1.96 -33.91 14.59
CA GLN A 77 -2.08 -34.67 15.84
C GLN A 77 -0.76 -35.41 16.13
N ASP A 78 -0.49 -35.65 17.40
CA ASP A 78 0.67 -36.43 17.80
C ASP A 78 0.59 -37.86 17.27
N GLU A 79 1.73 -38.39 16.82
CA GLU A 79 1.88 -39.69 16.17
C GLU A 79 1.07 -39.87 14.87
N MET A 80 0.55 -38.78 14.28
CA MET A 80 -0.17 -38.80 13.01
C MET A 80 0.77 -39.21 11.87
N SER A 81 0.32 -40.11 10.99
CA SER A 81 1.02 -40.45 9.75
C SER A 81 0.25 -39.92 8.55
N VAL A 82 0.83 -38.99 7.81
CA VAL A 82 0.25 -38.36 6.63
C VAL A 82 1.02 -38.82 5.38
N ALA A 83 0.29 -39.21 4.34
CA ALA A 83 0.83 -39.41 3.01
C ALA A 83 0.26 -38.35 2.06
N VAL A 84 1.14 -37.69 1.32
CA VAL A 84 0.80 -36.58 0.40
C VAL A 84 0.92 -37.03 -1.05
N HIS A 85 1.95 -37.82 -1.36
CA HIS A 85 2.24 -38.31 -2.71
C HIS A 85 1.95 -39.82 -2.83
N THR A 86 0.67 -40.16 -3.04
CA THR A 86 0.25 -41.53 -3.37
C THR A 86 -0.44 -41.57 -4.73
N ASP A 87 -0.37 -42.72 -5.42
CA ASP A 87 -1.02 -42.89 -6.73
C ASP A 87 -2.54 -42.65 -6.62
N GLU A 88 -3.16 -43.11 -5.53
CA GLU A 88 -4.61 -42.96 -5.29
C GLU A 88 -5.02 -41.50 -5.07
N LEU A 89 -4.21 -40.71 -4.35
CA LEU A 89 -4.47 -39.27 -4.20
C LEU A 89 -4.33 -38.55 -5.54
N TRP A 90 -3.32 -38.92 -6.34
CA TRP A 90 -3.14 -38.33 -7.67
C TRP A 90 -4.26 -38.68 -8.64
N ASP A 91 -4.84 -39.88 -8.58
CA ASP A 91 -6.01 -40.23 -9.37
C ASP A 91 -7.23 -39.36 -8.99
N GLN A 92 -7.41 -39.05 -7.70
CA GLN A 92 -8.45 -38.13 -7.25
C GLN A 92 -8.19 -36.70 -7.71
N ARG A 93 -6.95 -36.20 -7.56
CA ARG A 93 -6.54 -34.86 -8.01
C ARG A 93 -6.72 -34.69 -9.52
N ARG A 94 -6.34 -35.68 -10.32
CA ARG A 94 -6.59 -35.69 -11.78
C ARG A 94 -8.06 -35.55 -12.11
N SER A 95 -8.92 -36.30 -11.42
CA SER A 95 -10.38 -36.23 -11.62
C SER A 95 -10.94 -34.84 -11.30
N LEU A 96 -10.42 -34.19 -10.24
CA LEU A 96 -10.83 -32.84 -9.85
C LEU A 96 -10.32 -31.78 -10.84
N LEU A 97 -9.08 -31.89 -11.30
CA LEU A 97 -8.51 -31.02 -12.32
C LEU A 97 -9.33 -31.12 -13.61
N GLU A 98 -9.64 -32.34 -14.08
CA GLU A 98 -10.47 -32.53 -15.27
C GLU A 98 -11.86 -31.88 -15.13
N LEU A 99 -12.47 -31.91 -13.94
CA LEU A 99 -13.75 -31.22 -13.69
C LEU A 99 -13.59 -29.71 -13.83
N MET A 100 -12.57 -29.12 -13.19
CA MET A 100 -12.29 -27.67 -13.31
C MET A 100 -12.03 -27.26 -14.76
N PHE A 101 -11.29 -28.07 -15.51
CA PHE A 101 -11.00 -27.80 -16.92
C PHE A 101 -12.22 -27.95 -17.85
N ALA A 102 -13.18 -28.79 -17.46
CA ALA A 102 -14.34 -29.09 -18.30
C ALA A 102 -15.46 -28.06 -18.17
N GLU A 103 -15.57 -27.36 -17.03
CA GLU A 103 -16.65 -26.38 -16.79
C GLU A 103 -16.41 -25.03 -17.49
N GLU A 104 -15.15 -24.65 -17.76
CA GLU A 104 -14.78 -23.32 -18.27
C GLU A 104 -13.74 -23.35 -19.41
N ASN A 105 -13.46 -22.19 -20.02
CA ASN A 105 -12.56 -22.07 -21.18
C ASN A 105 -11.10 -21.83 -20.79
N HIS A 106 -10.31 -22.91 -20.83
CA HIS A 106 -8.87 -22.86 -20.58
C HIS A 106 -8.04 -22.83 -21.88
N TYR A 107 -8.11 -21.72 -22.63
CA TYR A 107 -7.30 -21.48 -23.82
C TYR A 107 -5.95 -20.84 -23.49
N CYS A 108 -5.05 -21.63 -22.86
CA CYS A 108 -3.77 -21.12 -22.34
C CYS A 108 -2.97 -20.28 -23.35
N MET A 109 -2.95 -20.63 -24.64
CA MET A 109 -2.17 -19.90 -25.65
C MET A 109 -2.60 -18.43 -25.88
N TYR A 110 -3.79 -18.04 -25.40
CA TYR A 110 -4.28 -16.66 -25.44
C TYR A 110 -4.50 -16.08 -24.03
N CYS A 111 -4.27 -16.86 -22.98
CA CYS A 111 -4.35 -16.41 -21.61
C CYS A 111 -3.10 -15.58 -21.28
N GLU A 112 -3.27 -14.49 -20.54
CA GLU A 112 -2.12 -13.68 -20.14
C GLU A 112 -1.27 -14.36 -19.04
N MET A 113 -1.90 -15.17 -18.18
CA MET A 113 -1.23 -16.02 -17.17
C MET A 113 -0.49 -17.24 -17.74
N GLU A 114 -0.39 -17.41 -19.07
CA GLU A 114 0.22 -18.61 -19.65
C GLU A 114 1.67 -18.82 -19.19
N GLY A 115 1.90 -19.93 -18.49
CA GLY A 115 3.18 -20.29 -17.91
C GLY A 115 3.49 -19.68 -16.54
N ASP A 116 2.58 -18.86 -16.00
CA ASP A 116 2.58 -18.35 -14.62
C ASP A 116 1.28 -18.76 -13.87
N CYS A 117 0.47 -19.65 -14.47
CA CYS A 117 -0.83 -20.10 -13.96
C CYS A 117 -0.68 -21.33 -13.06
N GLU A 118 -1.04 -21.22 -11.78
CA GLU A 118 -0.97 -22.34 -10.82
C GLU A 118 -1.81 -23.55 -11.25
N LEU A 119 -2.96 -23.30 -11.91
CA LEU A 119 -3.76 -24.38 -12.46
C LEU A 119 -3.01 -25.14 -13.56
N GLU A 120 -2.36 -24.41 -14.48
CA GLU A 120 -1.55 -25.01 -15.56
C GLU A 120 -0.41 -25.85 -14.99
N ASP A 121 0.25 -25.37 -13.95
CA ASP A 121 1.33 -26.09 -13.27
C ASP A 121 0.84 -27.42 -12.68
N LEU A 122 -0.33 -27.44 -12.04
CA LEU A 122 -0.91 -28.68 -11.52
C LEU A 122 -1.35 -29.65 -12.62
N PHE A 123 -1.81 -29.16 -13.78
CA PHE A 123 -2.05 -30.02 -14.95
C PHE A 123 -0.77 -30.71 -15.41
N ASN A 124 0.31 -29.94 -15.49
CA ASN A 124 1.62 -30.45 -15.90
C ASN A 124 2.17 -31.46 -14.88
N GLU A 125 2.05 -31.19 -13.59
CA GLU A 125 2.48 -32.08 -12.52
C GLU A 125 1.66 -33.38 -12.50
N ALA A 126 0.34 -33.29 -12.65
CA ALA A 126 -0.55 -34.44 -12.70
C ALA A 126 -0.34 -35.33 -13.93
N GLY A 127 0.33 -34.81 -14.97
CA GLY A 127 0.58 -35.49 -16.24
C GLY A 127 -0.68 -35.63 -17.10
N LEU A 128 -1.59 -34.67 -17.02
CA LEU A 128 -2.82 -34.64 -17.80
C LEU A 128 -2.55 -34.08 -19.21
N ASP A 129 -2.72 -34.91 -20.23
CA ASP A 129 -2.53 -34.55 -21.65
C ASP A 129 -3.83 -34.56 -22.48
N GLU A 130 -4.92 -35.09 -21.92
CA GLU A 130 -6.27 -35.01 -22.46
C GLU A 130 -7.31 -34.84 -21.35
N CYS A 131 -8.44 -34.20 -21.66
CA CYS A 131 -9.60 -34.16 -20.77
C CYS A 131 -10.63 -35.20 -21.25
N HIS A 132 -11.01 -36.12 -20.35
CA HIS A 132 -11.96 -37.20 -20.66
C HIS A 132 -13.42 -36.75 -20.55
N LEU A 133 -13.66 -35.59 -19.94
CA LEU A 133 -14.98 -35.00 -19.79
C LEU A 133 -15.34 -34.16 -21.02
N PRO A 134 -16.64 -34.09 -21.40
CA PRO A 134 -17.09 -33.14 -22.41
C PRO A 134 -16.83 -31.72 -21.92
N LEU A 135 -16.16 -30.92 -22.74
CA LEU A 135 -15.92 -29.50 -22.45
C LEU A 135 -17.23 -28.72 -22.59
N GLU A 136 -17.63 -28.05 -21.51
CA GLU A 136 -18.74 -27.13 -21.43
C GLU A 136 -18.21 -25.73 -21.77
N TYR A 137 -18.12 -25.42 -23.07
CA TYR A 137 -17.75 -24.07 -23.49
C TYR A 137 -18.85 -23.09 -23.09
N MET A 138 -18.59 -22.25 -22.08
CA MET A 138 -19.43 -21.12 -21.77
C MET A 138 -19.03 -19.92 -22.63
N ASP A 139 -20.01 -19.08 -22.97
CA ASP A 139 -19.83 -17.87 -23.78
C ASP A 139 -20.09 -16.68 -22.85
N LEU A 140 -19.15 -16.47 -21.91
CA LEU A 140 -19.17 -15.38 -20.94
C LEU A 140 -18.30 -14.24 -21.47
N ASP A 141 -18.87 -13.05 -21.58
CA ASP A 141 -18.10 -11.86 -21.92
C ASP A 141 -17.30 -11.40 -20.68
N PRO A 142 -16.00 -11.07 -20.83
CA PRO A 142 -15.22 -10.53 -19.72
C PRO A 142 -15.72 -9.14 -19.34
N ASP A 143 -15.83 -8.90 -18.04
CA ASP A 143 -16.10 -7.58 -17.49
C ASP A 143 -14.83 -6.73 -17.53
N THR A 144 -14.88 -5.72 -18.40
CA THR A 144 -13.81 -4.73 -18.66
C THR A 144 -14.25 -3.32 -18.24
N SER A 145 -15.28 -3.21 -17.39
CA SER A 145 -15.83 -1.93 -16.94
C SER A 145 -14.89 -1.15 -16.02
N HIS A 146 -13.97 -1.81 -15.32
CA HIS A 146 -13.02 -1.18 -14.41
C HIS A 146 -11.72 -0.77 -15.13
N ASP A 147 -11.16 0.38 -14.76
CA ASP A 147 -9.97 0.96 -15.44
C ASP A 147 -8.70 0.10 -15.37
N TYR A 148 -8.49 -0.64 -14.27
CA TYR A 148 -7.26 -1.38 -14.01
C TYR A 148 -7.42 -2.90 -14.02
N ILE A 149 -8.61 -3.41 -13.68
CA ILE A 149 -8.85 -4.83 -13.43
C ILE A 149 -9.84 -5.36 -14.45
N THR A 150 -9.51 -6.47 -15.10
CA THR A 150 -10.47 -7.23 -15.92
C THR A 150 -10.88 -8.50 -15.20
N LEU A 151 -12.18 -8.79 -15.19
CA LEU A 151 -12.76 -10.02 -14.65
C LEU A 151 -13.26 -10.90 -15.81
N ASP A 152 -12.54 -11.98 -16.06
CA ASP A 152 -12.85 -12.99 -17.09
C ASP A 152 -13.29 -14.29 -16.41
N LEU A 153 -14.59 -14.39 -16.11
CA LEU A 153 -15.17 -15.51 -15.37
C LEU A 153 -15.10 -16.85 -16.10
N ASP A 154 -14.92 -16.81 -17.42
CA ASP A 154 -14.71 -17.97 -18.30
C ASP A 154 -13.39 -18.72 -18.00
N ARG A 155 -12.60 -18.26 -17.02
CA ARG A 155 -11.34 -18.87 -16.55
C ARG A 155 -11.35 -19.11 -15.04
N CYS A 156 -12.47 -18.84 -14.38
CA CYS A 156 -12.59 -18.89 -12.93
C CYS A 156 -12.80 -20.34 -12.46
N ILE A 157 -12.00 -20.79 -11.50
CA ILE A 157 -12.18 -22.12 -10.87
C ILE A 157 -12.97 -22.05 -9.56
N SER A 158 -13.67 -20.95 -9.30
CA SER A 158 -14.48 -20.73 -8.10
C SER A 158 -13.75 -21.02 -6.77
N CYS A 159 -12.44 -20.72 -6.71
CA CYS A 159 -11.60 -20.97 -5.53
C CYS A 159 -11.86 -19.98 -4.37
N GLY A 160 -12.53 -18.86 -4.65
CA GLY A 160 -12.86 -17.81 -3.68
C GLY A 160 -11.65 -17.08 -3.09
N ARG A 161 -10.46 -17.15 -3.70
CA ARG A 161 -9.29 -16.36 -3.25
C ARG A 161 -9.57 -14.86 -3.40
N CYS A 162 -10.15 -14.43 -4.51
CA CYS A 162 -10.50 -13.03 -4.77
C CYS A 162 -11.49 -12.45 -3.75
N ILE A 163 -12.48 -13.23 -3.33
CA ILE A 163 -13.45 -12.86 -2.30
C ILE A 163 -12.73 -12.68 -0.97
N ARG A 164 -11.97 -13.69 -0.54
CA ARG A 164 -11.23 -13.64 0.74
C ARG A 164 -10.18 -12.54 0.76
N SER A 165 -9.45 -12.30 -0.33
CA SER A 165 -8.53 -11.16 -0.41
C SER A 165 -9.25 -9.82 -0.29
N CYS A 166 -10.43 -9.67 -0.91
CA CYS A 166 -11.22 -8.45 -0.82
C CYS A 166 -11.83 -8.25 0.57
N GLU A 167 -12.17 -9.34 1.26
CA GLU A 167 -12.85 -9.34 2.56
C GLU A 167 -11.88 -9.30 3.76
N GLU A 168 -10.91 -10.21 3.79
CA GLU A 168 -10.02 -10.48 4.92
C GLU A 168 -8.77 -9.57 4.87
N VAL A 169 -8.19 -9.38 3.68
CA VAL A 169 -6.96 -8.58 3.53
C VAL A 169 -7.28 -7.12 3.29
N VAL A 170 -8.23 -6.78 2.42
CA VAL A 170 -8.54 -5.38 2.10
C VAL A 170 -9.63 -4.81 3.02
N GLY A 171 -10.50 -5.66 3.58
CA GLY A 171 -11.61 -5.21 4.43
C GLY A 171 -12.76 -4.53 3.68
N ASN A 172 -12.84 -4.69 2.34
CA ASN A 172 -13.86 -4.02 1.52
C ASN A 172 -15.09 -4.91 1.27
N ALA A 173 -14.90 -6.22 1.04
CA ALA A 173 -15.94 -7.19 0.67
C ALA A 173 -16.87 -6.74 -0.47
N THR A 174 -16.27 -6.34 -1.60
CA THR A 174 -17.00 -6.06 -2.85
C THR A 174 -17.37 -7.35 -3.58
N LEU A 175 -16.47 -8.35 -3.58
CA LEU A 175 -16.68 -9.60 -4.31
C LEU A 175 -17.40 -10.62 -3.44
N SER A 176 -18.35 -11.36 -4.01
CA SER A 176 -19.03 -12.48 -3.34
C SER A 176 -19.45 -13.58 -4.33
N PHE A 177 -20.00 -14.68 -3.82
CA PHE A 177 -20.65 -15.69 -4.65
C PHE A 177 -22.13 -15.39 -4.80
N SER A 178 -22.64 -15.39 -6.02
CA SER A 178 -24.08 -15.52 -6.31
C SER A 178 -24.44 -16.99 -6.54
N ASP A 179 -25.75 -17.27 -6.50
CA ASP A 179 -26.32 -18.58 -6.83
C ASP A 179 -25.67 -19.78 -6.11
N ARG A 180 -25.87 -21.02 -6.61
CA ARG A 180 -25.41 -22.25 -5.96
C ARG A 180 -25.12 -23.37 -6.96
N GLY A 181 -24.20 -24.26 -6.56
CA GLY A 181 -23.87 -25.43 -7.35
C GLY A 181 -23.18 -24.99 -8.64
N ARG A 182 -23.63 -25.52 -9.79
CA ARG A 182 -23.04 -25.18 -11.09
C ARG A 182 -23.34 -23.75 -11.55
N GLU A 183 -24.35 -23.11 -10.99
CA GLU A 183 -24.71 -21.72 -11.33
C GLU A 183 -23.95 -20.71 -10.45
N ALA A 184 -23.07 -21.17 -9.55
CA ALA A 184 -22.34 -20.26 -8.67
C ALA A 184 -21.26 -19.50 -9.44
N GLU A 185 -21.30 -18.18 -9.37
CA GLU A 185 -20.34 -17.28 -10.02
C GLU A 185 -19.87 -16.18 -9.06
N ILE A 186 -18.78 -15.51 -9.43
CA ILE A 186 -18.26 -14.38 -8.67
C ILE A 186 -18.97 -13.11 -9.15
N VAL A 187 -19.58 -12.38 -8.23
CA VAL A 187 -20.26 -11.11 -8.51
C VAL A 187 -19.69 -9.98 -7.67
N ALA A 188 -19.79 -8.75 -8.18
CA ALA A 188 -19.45 -7.53 -7.43
C ALA A 188 -20.72 -6.87 -6.88
N ASP A 189 -20.74 -6.60 -5.58
CA ASP A 189 -21.89 -6.07 -4.82
C ASP A 189 -23.23 -6.75 -5.19
N ASP A 190 -24.20 -6.00 -5.72
CA ASP A 190 -25.51 -6.50 -6.15
C ASP A 190 -25.51 -6.88 -7.65
N ASP A 191 -24.50 -7.66 -8.05
CA ASP A 191 -24.27 -8.13 -9.43
C ASP A 191 -24.18 -6.98 -10.45
N VAL A 192 -23.44 -5.94 -10.08
CA VAL A 192 -23.10 -4.82 -10.96
C VAL A 192 -21.73 -5.06 -11.59
N PRO A 193 -21.42 -4.46 -12.76
CA PRO A 193 -20.07 -4.48 -13.30
C PRO A 193 -19.05 -3.96 -12.28
N LEU A 194 -17.84 -4.53 -12.26
CA LEU A 194 -16.80 -4.23 -11.29
C LEU A 194 -16.46 -2.73 -11.23
N GLY A 195 -16.45 -2.03 -12.37
CA GLY A 195 -16.21 -0.59 -12.45
C GLY A 195 -17.35 0.28 -11.91
N GLU A 196 -18.53 -0.29 -11.69
CA GLU A 196 -19.70 0.37 -11.08
C GLU A 196 -19.89 -0.04 -9.60
N SER A 197 -19.06 -0.94 -9.09
CA SER A 197 -19.12 -1.48 -7.73
C SER A 197 -18.38 -0.62 -6.71
N SER A 198 -18.40 -1.05 -5.44
CA SER A 198 -17.66 -0.50 -4.32
C SER A 198 -16.16 -0.80 -4.34
N CYS A 199 -15.63 -1.36 -5.44
CA CYS A 199 -14.22 -1.70 -5.60
C CYS A 199 -13.32 -0.48 -5.34
N VAL A 200 -12.28 -0.67 -4.53
CA VAL A 200 -11.28 0.36 -4.20
C VAL A 200 -9.98 0.24 -5.01
N SER A 201 -10.03 -0.43 -6.17
CA SER A 201 -8.90 -0.53 -7.11
C SER A 201 -7.57 -1.06 -6.54
N CYS A 202 -7.58 -1.76 -5.40
CA CYS A 202 -6.35 -2.24 -4.75
C CYS A 202 -5.63 -3.37 -5.50
N GLY A 203 -6.34 -4.14 -6.32
CA GLY A 203 -5.78 -5.25 -7.09
C GLY A 203 -5.32 -6.47 -6.28
N SER A 204 -5.60 -6.56 -4.97
CA SER A 204 -5.23 -7.76 -4.19
C SER A 204 -5.89 -9.05 -4.71
N CYS A 205 -7.07 -8.93 -5.33
CA CYS A 205 -7.74 -10.05 -5.99
C CYS A 205 -7.05 -10.51 -7.28
N VAL A 206 -6.33 -9.60 -7.95
CA VAL A 206 -5.48 -9.92 -9.12
C VAL A 206 -4.26 -10.70 -8.66
N GLN A 207 -3.54 -10.20 -7.64
CA GLN A 207 -2.37 -10.86 -7.08
C GLN A 207 -2.69 -12.27 -6.55
N ALA A 208 -3.85 -12.46 -5.95
CA ALA A 208 -4.25 -13.74 -5.37
C ALA A 208 -4.84 -14.75 -6.38
N CYS A 209 -5.15 -14.35 -7.61
CA CYS A 209 -5.84 -15.23 -8.56
C CYS A 209 -4.90 -16.35 -9.05
N PRO A 210 -5.25 -17.65 -8.90
CA PRO A 210 -4.40 -18.75 -9.34
C PRO A 210 -4.49 -19.01 -10.86
N THR A 211 -5.37 -18.29 -11.56
CA THR A 211 -5.65 -18.43 -12.98
C THR A 211 -5.71 -17.04 -13.62
N GLY A 212 -5.98 -16.96 -14.93
CA GLY A 212 -6.16 -15.69 -15.63
C GLY A 212 -7.58 -15.12 -15.56
N ALA A 213 -8.34 -15.42 -14.50
CA ALA A 213 -9.72 -14.93 -14.32
C ALA A 213 -9.77 -13.48 -13.83
N LEU A 214 -8.76 -13.03 -13.07
CA LEU A 214 -8.62 -11.66 -12.61
C LEU A 214 -7.22 -11.21 -12.95
N TYR A 215 -7.10 -10.16 -13.76
CA TYR A 215 -5.79 -9.67 -14.19
C TYR A 215 -5.76 -8.16 -14.39
N GLY A 216 -4.55 -7.61 -14.30
CA GLY A 216 -4.30 -6.19 -14.54
C GLY A 216 -4.36 -5.87 -16.03
N THR A 217 -5.28 -5.01 -16.44
CA THR A 217 -5.44 -4.59 -17.85
C THR A 217 -4.16 -3.98 -18.41
N GLN A 218 -3.41 -3.25 -17.56
CA GLN A 218 -2.16 -2.62 -17.95
C GLN A 218 -1.00 -3.62 -18.10
N SER A 219 -0.92 -4.65 -17.27
CA SER A 219 0.16 -5.65 -17.28
C SER A 219 -0.09 -6.79 -18.29
N ALA A 220 -1.36 -7.02 -18.63
CA ALA A 220 -1.77 -8.07 -19.56
C ALA A 220 -0.91 -8.08 -20.83
N TYR A 221 -0.36 -9.25 -21.15
CA TYR A 221 0.45 -9.51 -22.35
C TYR A 221 1.77 -8.71 -22.44
N ARG A 222 2.24 -8.05 -21.37
CA ARG A 222 3.53 -7.34 -21.34
C ARG A 222 4.72 -8.25 -21.04
N GLY A 223 4.51 -9.46 -20.57
CA GLY A 223 5.56 -10.40 -20.21
C GLY A 223 5.00 -11.52 -19.35
N ARG A 224 5.88 -12.45 -18.97
CA ARG A 224 5.57 -13.53 -18.03
C ARG A 224 6.49 -13.38 -16.83
N GLU A 225 6.00 -13.69 -15.65
CA GLU A 225 6.70 -13.60 -14.37
C GLU A 225 7.98 -14.42 -14.39
N ARG A 226 7.93 -15.66 -14.87
CA ARG A 226 9.12 -16.52 -14.99
C ARG A 226 10.24 -15.97 -15.89
N ASN A 227 9.93 -14.98 -16.73
CA ASN A 227 10.89 -14.30 -17.60
C ASN A 227 11.30 -12.92 -17.07
N CYS A 228 10.84 -12.54 -15.87
CA CYS A 228 11.13 -11.26 -15.26
C CYS A 228 12.27 -11.36 -14.25
N GLU A 229 13.00 -10.26 -14.10
CA GLU A 229 13.83 -9.96 -12.94
C GLU A 229 12.95 -9.21 -11.94
N VAL A 230 12.90 -9.67 -10.68
CA VAL A 230 12.14 -9.05 -9.60
C VAL A 230 13.09 -8.23 -8.75
N THR A 231 12.71 -6.98 -8.46
CA THR A 231 13.44 -6.09 -7.55
C THR A 231 12.47 -5.55 -6.52
N GLU A 232 12.79 -5.73 -5.25
CA GLU A 232 12.07 -5.10 -4.14
C GLU A 232 12.50 -3.64 -4.00
N THR A 233 11.55 -2.74 -3.81
CA THR A 233 11.80 -1.32 -3.56
C THR A 233 10.64 -0.69 -2.77
N THR A 234 10.74 0.58 -2.40
CA THR A 234 9.71 1.27 -1.61
C THR A 234 8.84 2.16 -2.50
N CYS A 235 7.52 2.11 -2.27
CA CYS A 235 6.56 2.98 -2.94
C CYS A 235 6.72 4.45 -2.50
N PRO A 236 6.91 5.39 -3.44
CA PRO A 236 7.07 6.81 -3.12
C PRO A 236 5.75 7.62 -3.18
N GLU A 237 4.58 6.96 -3.27
CA GLU A 237 3.29 7.63 -3.54
C GLU A 237 2.62 8.27 -2.31
N CYS A 238 2.93 7.84 -1.09
CA CYS A 238 2.41 8.44 0.14
C CYS A 238 3.29 8.06 1.34
N SER A 239 2.92 8.55 2.52
CA SER A 239 3.70 8.36 3.76
C SER A 239 3.75 6.91 4.29
N VAL A 240 2.96 5.98 3.74
CA VAL A 240 2.97 4.56 4.20
C VAL A 240 4.27 3.84 3.86
N GLY A 241 4.82 4.08 2.66
CA GLY A 241 6.02 3.40 2.17
C GLY A 241 5.85 1.87 1.99
N CYS A 242 4.80 1.44 1.28
CA CYS A 242 4.57 0.01 0.96
C CYS A 242 5.77 -0.61 0.22
N THR A 243 6.02 -1.90 0.44
CA THR A 243 7.09 -2.64 -0.25
C THR A 243 6.59 -3.19 -1.58
N LEU A 244 7.23 -2.77 -2.66
CA LEU A 244 6.91 -3.14 -4.04
C LEU A 244 7.81 -4.27 -4.51
N GLU A 245 7.24 -5.30 -5.10
CA GLU A 245 7.94 -6.21 -6.01
C GLU A 245 7.76 -5.76 -7.45
N VAL A 246 8.83 -5.25 -8.06
CA VAL A 246 8.77 -4.72 -9.43
C VAL A 246 9.31 -5.74 -10.41
N TYR A 247 8.42 -6.26 -11.26
CA TYR A 247 8.74 -7.27 -12.27
C TYR A 247 9.20 -6.57 -13.54
N THR A 248 10.45 -6.83 -13.95
CA THR A 248 11.01 -6.23 -15.17
C THR A 248 11.46 -7.26 -16.18
N ASN A 249 11.29 -6.94 -17.46
CA ASN A 249 11.77 -7.78 -18.54
C ASN A 249 12.26 -6.90 -19.69
N SER A 250 13.46 -7.18 -20.21
CA SER A 250 14.01 -6.46 -21.37
C SER A 250 14.05 -4.94 -21.17
N GLY A 251 14.35 -4.51 -19.95
CA GLY A 251 14.49 -3.11 -19.57
C GLY A 251 13.18 -2.34 -19.42
N ARG A 252 12.01 -3.00 -19.36
CA ARG A 252 10.70 -2.37 -19.07
C ARG A 252 10.06 -3.03 -17.85
N ILE A 253 9.22 -2.28 -17.14
CA ILE A 253 8.36 -2.81 -16.08
C ILE A 253 7.19 -3.55 -16.72
N VAL A 254 6.93 -4.77 -16.25
CA VAL A 254 5.84 -5.64 -16.68
C VAL A 254 4.63 -5.47 -15.76
N LYS A 255 4.85 -5.62 -14.45
CA LYS A 255 3.84 -5.45 -13.39
C LYS A 255 4.50 -5.09 -12.05
N ILE A 256 3.69 -4.68 -11.07
CA ILE A 256 4.10 -4.38 -9.70
C ILE A 256 3.15 -5.15 -8.78
N GLU A 257 3.72 -5.89 -7.83
CA GLU A 257 2.98 -6.63 -6.79
C GLU A 257 3.43 -6.18 -5.40
N GLY A 258 2.66 -6.48 -4.36
CA GLY A 258 3.05 -6.19 -2.98
C GLY A 258 3.85 -7.33 -2.38
N ALA A 259 4.96 -7.01 -1.71
CA ALA A 259 5.79 -8.02 -1.04
C ALA A 259 5.11 -8.48 0.26
N GLU A 260 4.91 -9.79 0.43
CA GLU A 260 4.14 -10.36 1.54
C GLU A 260 4.75 -10.05 2.92
N ASP A 261 6.09 -10.04 3.02
CA ASP A 261 6.84 -9.69 4.24
C ASP A 261 6.94 -8.17 4.49
N GLY A 262 6.30 -7.35 3.65
CA GLY A 262 6.29 -5.91 3.77
C GLY A 262 5.55 -5.40 5.01
N PRO A 263 5.81 -4.15 5.46
CA PRO A 263 5.07 -3.52 6.57
C PRO A 263 3.57 -3.34 6.29
N ASP A 264 3.20 -3.44 5.01
CA ASP A 264 1.86 -3.37 4.46
C ASP A 264 1.19 -4.74 4.32
N GLY A 265 1.92 -5.84 4.59
CA GLY A 265 1.40 -7.21 4.53
C GLY A 265 1.02 -7.66 3.11
N GLY A 266 1.84 -7.29 2.11
CA GLY A 266 1.59 -7.59 0.70
C GLY A 266 0.53 -6.71 0.02
N GLN A 267 0.09 -5.64 0.68
CA GLN A 267 -0.97 -4.77 0.16
C GLN A 267 -0.46 -3.54 -0.56
N LEU A 268 -1.02 -3.32 -1.75
CA LEU A 268 -0.85 -2.08 -2.50
C LEU A 268 -2.20 -1.43 -2.77
N CYS A 269 -2.21 -0.10 -2.89
CA CYS A 269 -3.33 0.65 -3.44
C CYS A 269 -3.18 0.81 -4.96
N GLU A 270 -4.18 1.43 -5.60
CA GLU A 270 -4.15 1.68 -7.05
C GLU A 270 -2.94 2.52 -7.49
N LYS A 271 -2.54 3.51 -6.68
CA LYS A 271 -1.37 4.37 -6.88
C LYS A 271 -0.10 3.54 -7.05
N GLY A 272 0.15 2.65 -6.08
CA GLY A 272 1.34 1.80 -6.03
C GLY A 272 1.33 0.65 -7.05
N ARG A 273 0.17 0.03 -7.28
CA ARG A 273 0.08 -1.18 -8.12
C ARG A 273 -0.02 -0.88 -9.61
N PHE A 274 -0.90 0.05 -9.98
CA PHE A 274 -1.27 0.29 -11.38
C PHE A 274 -0.72 1.60 -11.87
N GLU A 275 -0.90 2.65 -11.10
CA GLU A 275 -0.55 4.00 -11.49
C GLU A 275 0.96 4.21 -11.64
N LEU A 276 1.80 3.52 -10.87
CA LEU A 276 3.26 3.50 -11.05
C LEU A 276 3.73 2.79 -12.34
N LEU A 277 2.92 1.91 -12.94
CA LEU A 277 3.30 1.17 -14.17
C LEU A 277 3.40 2.05 -15.41
N GLY A 278 2.76 3.21 -15.39
CA GLY A 278 2.77 4.08 -16.55
C GLY A 278 1.94 5.31 -16.40
N ASP A 279 2.66 6.43 -16.36
CA ASP A 279 2.12 7.73 -16.71
C ASP A 279 2.11 7.88 -18.24
N GLY A 280 0.92 8.13 -18.81
CA GLY A 280 0.72 8.34 -20.24
C GLY A 280 1.38 9.60 -20.81
N ARG A 281 1.88 10.50 -19.94
CA ARG A 281 2.61 11.71 -20.34
C ARG A 281 3.95 11.35 -21.00
N PRO A 282 4.34 12.05 -22.09
CA PRO A 282 5.65 11.85 -22.71
C PRO A 282 6.79 12.13 -21.74
N ARG A 283 7.86 11.35 -21.81
CA ARG A 283 9.07 11.57 -21.01
C ARG A 283 9.85 12.80 -21.50
N VAL A 284 10.39 13.58 -20.57
CA VAL A 284 11.37 14.64 -20.86
C VAL A 284 12.73 13.96 -21.02
N GLU A 285 13.19 13.80 -22.26
CA GLU A 285 14.47 13.13 -22.55
C GLU A 285 15.64 14.11 -22.73
N LYS A 286 15.35 15.39 -22.96
CA LYS A 286 16.33 16.43 -23.31
C LYS A 286 16.02 17.72 -22.59
N ALA A 287 17.07 18.49 -22.32
CA ALA A 287 16.92 19.83 -21.77
C ALA A 287 16.44 20.82 -22.84
N ARG A 288 15.66 21.83 -22.42
CA ARG A 288 15.19 22.92 -23.26
C ARG A 288 15.42 24.26 -22.60
N VAL A 289 15.86 25.26 -23.36
CA VAL A 289 16.04 26.65 -22.92
C VAL A 289 15.34 27.56 -23.94
N GLY A 290 14.39 28.38 -23.49
CA GLY A 290 13.58 29.23 -24.37
C GLY A 290 12.88 28.44 -25.49
N GLY A 291 12.49 27.19 -25.21
CA GLY A 291 11.88 26.26 -26.17
C GLY A 291 12.84 25.59 -27.17
N THR A 292 14.16 25.82 -27.07
CA THR A 292 15.16 25.17 -27.93
C THR A 292 15.85 24.03 -27.19
N GLU A 293 16.01 22.87 -27.83
CA GLU A 293 16.76 21.75 -27.24
C GLU A 293 18.25 22.08 -27.11
N GLU A 294 18.81 21.83 -25.94
CA GLU A 294 20.25 22.00 -25.64
C GLU A 294 20.81 20.76 -24.94
N SER A 295 22.13 20.65 -24.85
CA SER A 295 22.72 19.61 -24.00
C SER A 295 22.40 19.88 -22.52
N VAL A 296 22.25 18.82 -21.72
CA VAL A 296 22.00 18.97 -20.28
C VAL A 296 23.08 19.83 -19.62
N SER A 297 24.35 19.67 -20.02
CA SER A 297 25.46 20.49 -19.51
C SER A 297 25.31 21.98 -19.80
N GLU A 298 24.88 22.35 -21.02
CA GLU A 298 24.68 23.75 -21.40
C GLU A 298 23.47 24.35 -20.68
N ALA A 299 22.37 23.60 -20.60
CA ALA A 299 21.19 24.02 -19.86
C ALA A 299 21.48 24.20 -18.36
N ARG A 300 22.23 23.28 -17.73
CA ARG A 300 22.68 23.41 -16.33
C ARG A 300 23.56 24.64 -16.13
N GLN A 301 24.45 24.95 -17.07
CA GLN A 301 25.22 26.19 -17.03
C GLN A 301 24.30 27.42 -17.08
N ARG A 302 23.29 27.40 -17.96
CA ARG A 302 22.33 28.49 -18.08
C ARG A 302 21.50 28.69 -16.81
N VAL A 303 21.08 27.61 -16.17
CA VAL A 303 20.41 27.65 -14.85
C VAL A 303 21.29 28.35 -13.83
N ARG A 304 22.58 28.00 -13.72
CA ARG A 304 23.50 28.67 -12.77
C ARG A 304 23.65 30.17 -13.06
N GLU A 305 23.70 30.56 -14.33
CA GLU A 305 23.74 31.97 -14.72
C GLU A 305 22.45 32.71 -14.30
N ILE A 306 21.28 32.10 -14.51
CA ILE A 306 19.99 32.66 -14.10
C ILE A 306 19.92 32.81 -12.57
N LEU A 307 20.29 31.76 -11.83
CA LEU A 307 20.27 31.78 -10.36
C LEU A 307 21.25 32.81 -9.79
N ALA A 308 22.43 32.99 -10.40
CA ALA A 308 23.43 33.95 -9.95
C ALA A 308 23.01 35.42 -10.18
N ASP A 309 22.15 35.67 -11.17
CA ASP A 309 21.64 37.00 -11.51
C ASP A 309 20.33 37.36 -10.76
N ALA A 310 19.71 36.41 -10.04
CA ALA A 310 18.45 36.61 -9.34
C ALA A 310 18.63 37.26 -7.95
N ASP A 311 17.72 38.16 -7.57
CA ASP A 311 17.69 38.80 -6.24
C ASP A 311 16.83 37.99 -5.25
N ALA A 312 15.82 37.25 -5.74
CA ALA A 312 15.00 36.32 -4.96
C ALA A 312 14.61 35.07 -5.77
N ILE A 313 14.82 33.89 -5.19
CA ILE A 313 14.47 32.59 -5.80
C ILE A 313 13.47 31.85 -4.92
N ASP A 314 12.40 31.34 -5.52
CA ASP A 314 11.46 30.40 -4.90
C ASP A 314 11.76 29.00 -5.43
N ALA A 315 12.20 28.10 -4.56
CA ALA A 315 12.64 26.76 -4.95
C ALA A 315 11.77 25.70 -4.28
N VAL A 316 11.04 24.93 -5.09
CA VAL A 316 10.12 23.90 -4.60
C VAL A 316 10.57 22.54 -5.09
N ALA A 317 10.73 21.57 -4.21
CA ALA A 317 11.07 20.20 -4.57
C ALA A 317 9.95 19.23 -4.17
N SER A 318 9.67 18.26 -5.05
CA SER A 318 8.73 17.18 -4.79
C SER A 318 9.09 16.41 -3.53
N ASP A 319 8.10 16.13 -2.70
CA ASP A 319 8.15 15.29 -1.51
C ASP A 319 8.37 13.80 -1.83
N ARG A 320 8.26 13.40 -3.10
CA ARG A 320 8.54 12.04 -3.59
C ARG A 320 10.04 11.78 -3.77
N LEU A 321 10.86 12.82 -3.69
CA LEU A 321 12.30 12.71 -3.86
C LEU A 321 12.96 12.05 -2.65
N PRO A 322 13.99 11.21 -2.86
CA PRO A 322 14.79 10.66 -1.77
C PRO A 322 15.43 11.76 -0.92
N LEU A 323 15.70 11.43 0.34
CA LEU A 323 16.28 12.36 1.32
C LEU A 323 17.58 12.99 0.81
N GLU A 324 18.45 12.18 0.23
CA GLU A 324 19.75 12.61 -0.30
C GLU A 324 19.59 13.59 -1.46
N THR A 325 18.60 13.37 -2.33
CA THR A 325 18.29 14.26 -3.45
C THR A 325 17.73 15.59 -2.97
N LEU A 326 16.83 15.57 -1.98
CA LEU A 326 16.30 16.79 -1.35
C LEU A 326 17.41 17.61 -0.67
N GLN A 327 18.30 16.93 0.08
CA GLN A 327 19.45 17.57 0.72
C GLN A 327 20.43 18.14 -0.31
N GLY A 328 20.71 17.40 -1.38
CA GLY A 328 21.58 17.87 -2.47
C GLY A 328 20.99 19.08 -3.21
N PHE A 329 19.67 19.09 -3.42
CA PHE A 329 18.97 20.23 -4.01
C PHE A 329 19.06 21.47 -3.11
N ALA A 330 18.80 21.32 -1.81
CA ALA A 330 18.93 22.40 -0.84
C ALA A 330 20.37 22.96 -0.78
N ALA A 331 21.36 22.07 -0.67
CA ALA A 331 22.77 22.44 -0.61
C ALA A 331 23.24 23.15 -1.88
N ALA A 332 22.75 22.74 -3.06
CA ALA A 332 23.07 23.39 -4.32
C ALA A 332 22.54 24.83 -4.41
N LEU A 333 21.55 25.19 -3.58
CA LEU A 333 20.93 26.51 -3.56
C LEU A 333 21.38 27.40 -2.38
N GLU A 334 22.19 26.88 -1.45
CA GLU A 334 22.61 27.58 -0.22
C GLU A 334 23.37 28.89 -0.50
N ASP A 335 24.14 28.95 -1.60
CA ASP A 335 24.93 30.13 -2.01
C ASP A 335 24.09 31.21 -2.72
N TYR A 336 22.80 30.96 -2.97
CA TYR A 336 21.89 31.86 -3.69
C TYR A 336 20.83 32.45 -2.73
N PRO A 337 20.16 33.56 -3.09
CA PRO A 337 19.04 34.09 -2.31
C PRO A 337 17.77 33.25 -2.53
N ALA A 338 17.85 31.95 -2.26
CA ALA A 338 16.79 30.98 -2.47
C ALA A 338 16.05 30.64 -1.19
N ALA A 339 14.73 30.69 -1.26
CA ALA A 339 13.85 30.05 -0.29
C ALA A 339 13.53 28.64 -0.80
N VAL A 340 13.87 27.61 -0.02
CA VAL A 340 13.59 26.22 -0.41
C VAL A 340 12.41 25.67 0.40
N SER A 341 11.45 25.08 -0.29
CA SER A 341 10.27 24.43 0.30
C SER A 341 10.03 23.05 -0.31
N VAL A 342 9.33 22.21 0.46
CA VAL A 342 8.90 20.86 0.07
C VAL A 342 7.44 20.72 0.54
N PRO A 343 6.49 20.40 -0.35
CA PRO A 343 5.08 20.25 0.02
C PRO A 343 4.86 19.29 1.20
N GLY A 344 3.87 19.61 2.04
CA GLY A 344 3.47 18.81 3.22
C GLY A 344 4.41 18.92 4.42
N ARG A 345 5.56 19.59 4.28
CA ARG A 345 6.54 19.71 5.35
C ARG A 345 6.12 20.66 6.47
N GLU A 346 5.33 21.68 6.17
CA GLU A 346 4.79 22.60 7.18
C GLU A 346 4.00 21.83 8.23
N ARG A 347 3.26 20.81 7.79
CA ARG A 347 2.47 19.94 8.65
C ARG A 347 3.34 19.07 9.57
N VAL A 348 4.41 18.48 9.04
CA VAL A 348 5.39 17.71 9.83
C VAL A 348 6.07 18.59 10.88
N THR A 349 6.49 19.79 10.48
CA THR A 349 7.15 20.75 11.39
C THR A 349 6.20 21.27 12.47
N LEU A 350 4.92 21.44 12.14
CA LEU A 350 3.90 21.78 13.12
C LEU A 350 3.71 20.64 14.12
N GLU A 351 3.61 19.39 13.65
CA GLU A 351 3.50 18.22 14.51
C GLU A 351 4.65 18.14 15.50
N ASP A 352 5.89 18.27 15.01
CA ASP A 352 7.08 18.17 15.84
C ASP A 352 7.05 19.17 17.00
N ARG A 353 6.59 20.40 16.75
CA ARG A 353 6.43 21.42 17.79
C ARG A 353 5.32 21.07 18.78
N VAL A 354 4.19 20.57 18.29
CA VAL A 354 3.05 20.16 19.13
C VAL A 354 3.45 18.97 20.01
N VAL A 355 4.03 17.92 19.44
CA VAL A 355 4.46 16.73 20.15
C VAL A 355 5.55 17.06 21.17
N ALA A 356 6.49 17.96 20.84
CA ALA A 356 7.49 18.42 21.81
C ALA A 356 6.86 19.16 23.01
N ALA A 357 5.80 19.93 22.78
CA ALA A 357 5.05 20.59 23.85
C ALA A 357 4.29 19.58 24.71
N VAL A 358 3.56 18.66 24.08
CA VAL A 358 2.77 17.60 24.75
C VAL A 358 3.68 16.68 25.57
N THR A 359 4.75 16.15 24.99
CA THR A 359 5.70 15.27 25.71
C THR A 359 6.33 15.95 26.92
N SER A 360 6.62 17.24 26.83
CA SER A 360 7.13 18.03 27.97
C SER A 360 6.09 18.28 29.05
N GLU A 361 4.81 18.47 28.68
CA GLU A 361 3.74 18.75 29.64
C GLU A 361 3.33 17.48 30.39
N PHE A 362 3.15 16.38 29.66
CA PHE A 362 2.65 15.12 30.20
C PHE A 362 3.75 14.17 30.71
N ASP A 363 5.03 14.54 30.56
CA ASP A 363 6.20 13.72 30.94
C ASP A 363 6.17 12.31 30.31
N VAL A 364 5.84 12.25 29.01
CA VAL A 364 5.75 11.01 28.21
C VAL A 364 6.85 10.98 27.16
N ASP A 365 7.38 9.79 26.88
CA ASP A 365 8.37 9.61 25.82
C ASP A 365 7.71 9.76 24.45
N ARG A 366 8.35 10.51 23.54
CA ARG A 366 7.84 10.72 22.19
C ARG A 366 7.53 9.41 21.46
N GLY A 367 8.38 8.41 21.63
CA GLY A 367 8.23 7.11 20.96
C GLY A 367 6.96 6.37 21.39
N ASP A 368 6.50 6.59 22.62
CA ASP A 368 5.32 5.92 23.18
C ASP A 368 4.01 6.51 22.63
N LEU A 369 4.06 7.70 22.01
CA LEU A 369 2.90 8.34 21.39
C LEU A 369 2.61 7.84 19.97
N TYR A 370 3.55 7.17 19.30
CA TYR A 370 3.39 6.80 17.90
C TYR A 370 3.17 5.30 17.71
N ALA A 371 2.23 4.97 16.83
CA ALA A 371 2.01 3.59 16.40
C ALA A 371 3.25 3.06 15.67
N SER A 372 3.68 1.86 16.05
CA SER A 372 4.90 1.25 15.51
C SER A 372 4.71 0.59 14.14
N THR A 373 3.50 0.10 13.83
CA THR A 373 3.14 -0.57 12.57
C THR A 373 1.68 -0.36 12.19
N LEU A 374 1.35 -0.50 10.91
CA LEU A 374 -0.05 -0.53 10.44
C LEU A 374 -0.79 -1.78 10.97
N ALA A 375 -0.11 -2.93 10.96
CA ALA A 375 -0.67 -4.18 11.48
C ALA A 375 -1.10 -4.08 12.94
N GLY A 376 -0.42 -3.27 13.75
CA GLY A 376 -0.80 -3.02 15.13
C GLY A 376 -2.20 -2.44 15.30
N LEU A 377 -2.78 -1.79 14.28
CA LEU A 377 -4.14 -1.25 14.34
C LEU A 377 -5.21 -2.36 14.39
N GLU A 378 -4.96 -3.52 13.80
CA GLU A 378 -5.98 -4.58 13.68
C GLU A 378 -6.35 -5.20 15.03
N ASP A 379 -5.40 -5.20 15.98
CA ASP A 379 -5.58 -5.80 17.31
C ASP A 379 -6.22 -4.84 18.33
N ARG A 380 -6.61 -3.62 17.93
CA ARG A 380 -7.12 -2.60 18.85
C ARG A 380 -8.60 -2.79 19.16
N ASP A 381 -8.97 -2.50 20.41
CA ASP A 381 -10.36 -2.56 20.87
C ASP A 381 -11.19 -1.36 20.37
N SER A 382 -10.53 -0.22 20.11
CA SER A 382 -11.16 0.97 19.53
C SER A 382 -10.18 1.77 18.68
N ILE A 383 -10.70 2.38 17.62
CA ILE A 383 -9.94 3.27 16.72
C ILE A 383 -10.68 4.59 16.56
N VAL A 384 -9.96 5.69 16.73
CA VAL A 384 -10.46 7.03 16.40
C VAL A 384 -9.76 7.55 15.16
N VAL A 385 -10.52 7.90 14.12
CA VAL A 385 -9.99 8.45 12.87
C VAL A 385 -10.36 9.92 12.75
N TYR A 386 -9.35 10.79 12.80
CA TYR A 386 -9.46 12.19 12.42
C TYR A 386 -9.14 12.31 10.94
N ASP A 387 -10.06 12.88 10.15
CA ASP A 387 -9.96 12.94 8.69
C ASP A 387 -10.00 11.56 7.99
N THR A 388 -11.18 11.25 7.44
CA THR A 388 -11.49 10.02 6.70
C THR A 388 -11.04 10.07 5.23
N SER A 389 -10.42 11.16 4.77
CA SER A 389 -9.80 11.25 3.44
C SER A 389 -8.68 10.22 3.23
N ILE A 390 -8.21 9.57 4.30
CA ILE A 390 -7.28 8.42 4.26
C ILE A 390 -7.76 7.30 3.34
N VAL A 391 -9.07 7.21 3.07
CA VAL A 391 -9.63 6.27 2.08
C VAL A 391 -9.04 6.49 0.67
N ASP A 392 -8.74 7.75 0.31
CA ASP A 392 -8.19 8.12 -1.00
C ASP A 392 -6.68 8.43 -0.92
N SER A 393 -6.24 9.10 0.16
CA SER A 393 -4.85 9.51 0.32
C SER A 393 -3.95 8.34 0.73
N HIS A 394 -4.41 7.50 1.66
CA HIS A 394 -3.66 6.38 2.25
C HIS A 394 -4.47 5.07 2.28
N PRO A 395 -4.92 4.52 1.12
CA PRO A 395 -5.91 3.45 1.10
C PRO A 395 -5.48 2.16 1.83
N VAL A 396 -4.16 1.89 1.86
CA VAL A 396 -3.61 0.76 2.63
C VAL A 396 -3.82 0.95 4.12
N ALA A 397 -3.57 2.14 4.68
CA ALA A 397 -3.85 2.41 6.08
C ALA A 397 -5.35 2.34 6.38
N ALA A 398 -6.20 2.87 5.49
CA ALA A 398 -7.65 2.74 5.60
C ALA A 398 -8.13 1.28 5.60
N SER A 399 -7.43 0.37 4.88
CA SER A 399 -7.71 -1.06 4.92
C SER A 399 -7.55 -1.65 6.32
N TYR A 400 -6.46 -1.32 7.03
CA TYR A 400 -6.24 -1.79 8.41
C TYR A 400 -7.32 -1.27 9.36
N VAL A 401 -7.76 -0.02 9.21
CA VAL A 401 -8.90 0.54 9.97
C VAL A 401 -10.19 -0.25 9.71
N ARG A 402 -10.51 -0.55 8.44
CA ARG A 402 -11.71 -1.34 8.07
C ARG A 402 -11.67 -2.76 8.65
N ARG A 403 -10.49 -3.38 8.67
CA ARG A 403 -10.28 -4.73 9.24
C ARG A 403 -10.45 -4.75 10.74
N ALA A 404 -9.90 -3.75 11.45
CA ALA A 404 -10.11 -3.60 12.88
C ALA A 404 -11.60 -3.47 13.22
N ALA A 405 -12.31 -2.57 12.53
CA ALA A 405 -13.76 -2.40 12.70
C ALA A 405 -14.54 -3.70 12.45
N ARG A 406 -14.19 -4.45 11.40
CA ARG A 406 -14.79 -5.77 11.12
C ARG A 406 -14.47 -6.84 12.16
N SER A 407 -13.31 -6.74 12.79
CA SER A 407 -12.88 -7.63 13.87
C SER A 407 -13.55 -7.29 15.21
N GLY A 408 -14.33 -6.20 15.25
CA GLY A 408 -15.15 -5.80 16.38
C GLY A 408 -14.63 -4.59 17.15
N ALA A 409 -13.62 -3.89 16.64
CA ALA A 409 -13.16 -2.63 17.21
C ALA A 409 -14.23 -1.55 17.07
N ASP A 410 -14.43 -0.73 18.11
CA ASP A 410 -15.32 0.44 18.05
C ASP A 410 -14.67 1.56 17.24
N LEU A 411 -15.24 1.89 16.08
CA LEU A 411 -14.69 2.89 15.15
C LEU A 411 -15.41 4.23 15.28
N VAL A 412 -14.67 5.24 15.76
CA VAL A 412 -15.13 6.62 15.85
C VAL A 412 -14.46 7.47 14.78
N THR A 413 -15.25 8.18 13.98
CA THR A 413 -14.75 9.09 12.95
C THR A 413 -14.98 10.55 13.33
N VAL A 414 -14.04 11.43 12.98
CA VAL A 414 -14.09 12.87 13.24
C VAL A 414 -13.86 13.62 11.92
N GLU A 415 -14.92 14.23 11.37
CA GLU A 415 -14.96 14.75 10.00
C GLU A 415 -15.84 16.00 9.85
N ASP A 416 -15.55 16.90 8.90
CA ASP A 416 -16.35 18.11 8.66
C ASP A 416 -17.53 17.90 7.68
N GLU A 417 -17.36 17.03 6.68
CA GLU A 417 -18.29 16.94 5.55
C GLU A 417 -19.03 15.61 5.47
N THR A 418 -18.33 14.53 5.13
CA THR A 418 -18.92 13.22 4.86
C THR A 418 -17.94 12.16 5.29
N ASP A 419 -18.39 11.30 6.21
CA ASP A 419 -17.63 10.15 6.65
C ASP A 419 -17.44 9.16 5.51
N ARG A 420 -16.20 9.04 5.01
CA ARG A 420 -15.84 8.10 3.93
C ARG A 420 -15.71 6.66 4.43
N LEU A 421 -15.80 6.46 5.75
CA LEU A 421 -15.84 5.17 6.43
C LEU A 421 -17.23 4.92 7.05
N ASP A 422 -18.29 5.65 6.68
CA ASP A 422 -19.65 5.56 7.26
C ASP A 422 -20.22 4.12 7.32
N ARG A 423 -19.89 3.28 6.33
CA ARG A 423 -20.30 1.85 6.34
C ARG A 423 -19.69 1.05 7.50
N PHE A 424 -18.57 1.50 8.03
CA PHE A 424 -17.76 0.83 9.05
C PHE A 424 -17.77 1.56 10.39
N SER A 425 -18.14 2.85 10.42
CA SER A 425 -18.09 3.66 11.64
C SER A 425 -19.29 3.39 12.54
N ASP A 426 -19.03 3.32 13.84
CA ASP A 426 -20.04 3.16 14.88
C ASP A 426 -20.56 4.53 15.33
N THR A 427 -19.68 5.54 15.35
CA THR A 427 -19.99 6.92 15.73
C THR A 427 -19.24 7.91 14.83
N THR A 428 -19.97 8.85 14.24
CA THR A 428 -19.39 10.00 13.52
C THR A 428 -19.57 11.28 14.33
N ILE A 429 -18.48 12.02 14.49
CA ILE A 429 -18.42 13.31 15.18
C ILE A 429 -18.10 14.40 14.15
N ASP A 430 -18.93 15.43 14.12
CA ASP A 430 -18.69 16.62 13.30
C ASP A 430 -17.48 17.40 13.85
N ARG A 431 -16.45 17.62 13.04
CA ARG A 431 -15.23 18.34 13.47
C ARG A 431 -15.48 19.83 13.76
N SER A 432 -16.54 20.42 13.19
CA SER A 432 -17.00 21.77 13.55
C SER A 432 -17.75 21.81 14.88
N ALA A 433 -18.20 20.67 15.40
CA ALA A 433 -18.61 20.58 16.79
C ALA A 433 -17.37 20.93 17.63
N PRO A 434 -17.46 21.91 18.54
CA PRO A 434 -16.28 22.41 19.25
C PRO A 434 -15.66 21.31 20.11
N LEU A 435 -14.71 20.58 19.55
CA LEU A 435 -13.92 19.51 20.17
C LEU A 435 -12.82 20.06 21.09
N ALA A 436 -12.78 21.37 21.28
CA ALA A 436 -11.62 22.10 21.81
C ALA A 436 -11.48 22.09 23.34
N ASP A 437 -12.26 21.30 24.08
CA ASP A 437 -12.12 21.16 25.53
C ASP A 437 -12.40 19.70 25.97
N VAL A 438 -11.65 18.72 25.43
CA VAL A 438 -11.70 17.35 25.99
C VAL A 438 -10.96 17.32 27.34
N THR A 439 -9.94 18.16 27.55
CA THR A 439 -9.18 18.18 28.81
C THR A 439 -8.77 19.60 29.21
N ASP A 440 -9.08 20.01 30.45
CA ASP A 440 -8.67 21.30 31.04
C ASP A 440 -7.13 21.47 30.99
N ASP A 441 -6.37 20.38 30.94
CA ASP A 441 -4.91 20.35 30.94
C ASP A 441 -4.27 20.54 29.54
N ALA A 442 -4.88 20.04 28.44
CA ALA A 442 -4.38 20.30 27.08
C ALA A 442 -4.65 21.76 26.64
N ALA A 443 -5.72 22.36 27.16
CA ALA A 443 -6.03 23.77 26.97
C ALA A 443 -4.94 24.68 27.58
N GLU A 444 -4.29 24.30 28.68
CA GLU A 444 -3.22 25.09 29.29
C GLU A 444 -1.98 25.19 28.39
N VAL A 445 -1.65 24.15 27.62
CA VAL A 445 -0.48 24.09 26.72
C VAL A 445 -0.52 25.17 25.63
N PHE A 446 -1.72 25.59 25.20
CA PHE A 446 -1.89 26.62 24.16
C PHE A 446 -2.80 27.80 24.55
N SER A 447 -3.11 27.98 25.85
CA SER A 447 -3.93 29.10 26.36
C SER A 447 -3.25 30.47 26.31
N ALA A 448 -2.75 30.87 25.14
CA ALA A 448 -2.75 32.25 24.69
C ALA A 448 -3.92 32.49 23.71
N GLY A 449 -5.13 32.14 24.15
CA GLY A 449 -6.39 32.60 23.58
C GLY A 449 -7.14 31.57 22.74
N THR A 450 -8.28 31.08 23.23
CA THR A 450 -9.63 31.51 22.82
C THR A 450 -10.63 30.91 23.83
N SER A 451 -11.79 31.55 23.97
CA SER A 451 -12.78 31.29 25.02
C SER A 451 -14.05 30.64 24.49
N ALA A 452 -14.64 29.79 25.35
CA ALA A 452 -16.05 29.42 25.50
C ALA A 452 -16.61 28.37 24.53
N ILE A 453 -17.13 27.27 25.10
CA ILE A 453 -17.85 26.23 24.39
C ILE A 453 -19.20 25.89 25.07
N GLU A 454 -20.20 25.62 24.23
CA GLU A 454 -21.60 25.27 24.52
C GLU A 454 -21.83 23.74 24.72
N SER A 455 -23.04 23.33 25.11
CA SER A 455 -23.39 21.99 25.65
C SER A 455 -23.18 20.77 24.72
N ASP A 456 -23.05 20.96 23.41
CA ASP A 456 -22.93 19.83 22.46
C ASP A 456 -21.49 19.27 22.41
N ALA A 457 -20.50 20.09 22.76
CA ALA A 457 -19.09 19.68 22.85
C ALA A 457 -18.81 18.69 23.98
N GLN A 458 -19.54 18.81 25.09
CA GLN A 458 -19.33 17.94 26.25
C GLN A 458 -19.68 16.48 25.93
N SER A 459 -20.72 16.27 25.10
CA SER A 459 -21.09 14.93 24.64
C SER A 459 -20.06 14.34 23.67
N ALA A 460 -19.48 15.16 22.78
CA ALA A 460 -18.43 14.72 21.87
C ALA A 460 -17.13 14.37 22.62
N ALA A 461 -16.76 15.18 23.61
CA ALA A 461 -15.61 14.94 24.48
C ALA A 461 -15.77 13.67 25.34
N GLU A 462 -16.96 13.43 25.89
CA GLU A 462 -17.26 12.20 26.64
C GLU A 462 -17.20 10.96 25.73
N SER A 463 -17.72 11.03 24.51
CA SER A 463 -17.63 9.93 23.53
C SER A 463 -16.19 9.64 23.09
N LEU A 464 -15.39 10.67 22.81
CA LEU A 464 -13.98 10.49 22.43
C LEU A 464 -13.14 9.95 23.58
N SER A 465 -13.31 10.49 24.78
CA SER A 465 -12.62 9.96 25.97
C SER A 465 -12.98 8.51 26.24
N ALA A 466 -14.25 8.11 26.03
CA ALA A 466 -14.68 6.73 26.18
C ALA A 466 -14.13 5.81 25.07
N ALA A 467 -14.00 6.31 23.84
CA ALA A 467 -13.43 5.56 22.72
C ALA A 467 -11.93 5.29 22.91
N VAL A 468 -11.19 6.22 23.52
CA VAL A 468 -9.76 6.02 23.79
C VAL A 468 -9.46 5.30 25.12
N ASP A 469 -10.48 4.88 25.88
CA ASP A 469 -10.29 4.13 27.11
C ASP A 469 -9.90 2.67 26.80
N GLY A 470 -8.65 2.28 27.06
CA GLY A 470 -8.16 0.91 26.88
C GLY A 470 -7.10 0.78 25.80
N ASP A 471 -7.07 -0.36 25.11
CA ASP A 471 -6.13 -0.60 24.00
C ASP A 471 -6.67 0.04 22.71
N SER A 472 -6.35 1.31 22.53
CA SER A 472 -6.89 2.14 21.45
C SER A 472 -5.79 2.74 20.57
N ALA A 473 -6.16 3.11 19.35
CA ALA A 473 -5.31 3.83 18.42
C ALA A 473 -6.02 5.06 17.83
N ILE A 474 -5.26 6.11 17.57
CA ILE A 474 -5.75 7.32 16.90
C ILE A 474 -5.07 7.44 15.55
N VAL A 475 -5.85 7.50 14.48
CA VAL A 475 -5.36 7.74 13.12
C VAL A 475 -5.64 9.21 12.77
N VAL A 476 -4.63 9.91 12.28
CA VAL A 476 -4.74 11.31 11.84
C VAL A 476 -4.45 11.38 10.36
N GLY A 477 -5.43 11.82 9.58
CA GLY A 477 -5.32 12.03 8.15
C GLY A 477 -4.60 13.32 7.75
N PRO A 478 -4.27 13.46 6.46
CA PRO A 478 -3.44 14.55 5.93
C PRO A 478 -4.10 15.94 5.97
N GLU A 479 -5.43 16.03 6.01
CA GLU A 479 -6.16 17.31 5.98
C GLU A 479 -6.16 18.03 7.34
N ILE A 480 -5.75 17.34 8.41
CA ILE A 480 -5.60 17.96 9.73
C ILE A 480 -4.33 18.80 9.72
N ARG A 481 -4.43 20.13 9.53
CA ARG A 481 -3.27 21.04 9.41
C ARG A 481 -3.18 22.11 10.50
N ASP A 482 -4.06 22.08 11.49
CA ASP A 482 -4.12 23.10 12.54
C ASP A 482 -3.50 22.62 13.86
N ALA A 483 -2.86 23.56 14.57
CA ALA A 483 -2.14 23.25 15.80
C ALA A 483 -3.07 22.75 16.93
N SER A 484 -4.30 23.26 16.98
CA SER A 484 -5.29 22.94 18.01
C SER A 484 -5.73 21.49 17.96
N THR A 485 -6.12 20.99 16.79
CA THR A 485 -6.55 19.60 16.61
C THR A 485 -5.41 18.65 16.90
N LEU A 486 -4.19 18.96 16.44
CA LEU A 486 -3.01 18.14 16.75
C LEU A 486 -2.71 18.11 18.24
N ALA A 487 -2.76 19.25 18.92
CA ALA A 487 -2.55 19.31 20.35
C ALA A 487 -3.59 18.46 21.11
N ASN A 488 -4.85 18.49 20.66
CA ASN A 488 -5.90 17.66 21.22
C ASN A 488 -5.65 16.17 20.99
N VAL A 489 -5.30 15.77 19.76
CA VAL A 489 -5.01 14.36 19.44
C VAL A 489 -3.84 13.82 20.26
N PHE A 490 -2.70 14.51 20.24
CA PHE A 490 -1.52 14.05 20.95
C PHE A 490 -1.66 14.18 22.46
N GLY A 491 -2.40 15.19 22.95
CA GLY A 491 -2.76 15.29 24.36
C GLY A 491 -3.66 14.15 24.82
N LEU A 492 -4.66 13.78 24.01
CA LEU A 492 -5.53 12.64 24.28
C LEU A 492 -4.73 11.34 24.33
N ALA A 493 -3.86 11.11 23.35
CA ALA A 493 -2.94 9.97 23.31
C ALA A 493 -2.05 9.89 24.56
N ALA A 494 -1.45 11.02 24.96
CA ALA A 494 -0.59 11.07 26.15
C ALA A 494 -1.36 10.75 27.45
N MET A 495 -2.65 11.07 27.51
CA MET A 495 -3.49 10.85 28.69
C MET A 495 -4.09 9.44 28.75
N SER A 496 -4.49 8.88 27.62
CA SER A 496 -5.08 7.54 27.54
C SER A 496 -4.05 6.43 27.38
N GLY A 497 -2.86 6.74 26.89
CA GLY A 497 -1.87 5.76 26.46
C GLY A 497 -2.14 5.20 25.06
N ALA A 498 -3.03 5.83 24.29
CA ALA A 498 -3.29 5.44 22.90
C ALA A 498 -2.09 5.76 22.00
N GLU A 499 -1.87 4.93 20.99
CA GLU A 499 -0.85 5.17 19.96
C GLU A 499 -1.43 5.99 18.80
N VAL A 500 -0.66 6.93 18.27
CA VAL A 500 -1.06 7.78 17.14
C VAL A 500 -0.37 7.32 15.85
N LEU A 501 -1.16 7.03 14.83
CA LEU A 501 -0.71 6.90 13.45
C LEU A 501 -0.98 8.23 12.71
N SER A 502 0.04 9.06 12.55
CA SER A 502 -0.07 10.33 11.81
C SER A 502 0.30 10.13 10.34
N LEU A 503 -0.69 10.21 9.46
CA LEU A 503 -0.56 10.05 8.01
C LEU A 503 -0.48 11.43 7.36
N ASN A 504 0.72 11.98 7.22
CA ASN A 504 0.89 13.27 6.56
C ASN A 504 0.78 13.14 5.03
N ASP A 505 0.48 14.27 4.39
CA ASP A 505 0.39 14.45 2.94
C ASP A 505 1.73 14.30 2.22
N ALA A 506 2.83 14.67 2.87
CA ALA A 506 4.16 14.41 2.34
C ALA A 506 4.42 12.91 2.24
N SER A 507 4.89 12.46 1.09
CA SER A 507 5.36 11.11 0.87
C SER A 507 6.58 10.86 1.76
N ASN A 508 7.67 11.62 1.57
CA ASN A 508 8.89 11.49 2.37
C ASN A 508 8.85 12.37 3.63
N GLN A 509 8.78 11.77 4.82
CA GLN A 509 8.59 12.46 6.10
C GLN A 509 9.84 13.17 6.66
N VAL A 510 10.73 13.71 5.82
CA VAL A 510 12.06 14.29 6.12
C VAL A 510 12.21 14.84 7.56
N PHE A 511 12.58 13.97 8.50
CA PHE A 511 12.72 14.32 9.92
C PHE A 511 13.89 15.29 10.11
N GLY A 512 13.59 16.54 10.46
CA GLY A 512 14.51 17.49 11.12
C GLY A 512 15.83 17.84 10.41
N ARG A 513 15.98 17.63 9.09
CA ARG A 513 17.30 17.70 8.40
C ARG A 513 17.43 18.70 7.25
N MET A 514 16.42 19.54 7.03
CA MET A 514 16.47 20.62 6.03
C MET A 514 15.58 21.78 6.50
N GLU A 515 16.11 22.98 6.68
CA GLU A 515 15.25 24.12 7.04
C GLU A 515 14.45 24.53 5.81
N THR A 516 13.13 24.65 5.95
CA THR A 516 12.31 25.30 4.92
C THR A 516 12.08 26.75 5.29
N THR A 517 11.96 27.57 4.26
CA THR A 517 11.74 29.01 4.37
C THR A 517 10.50 29.38 3.57
N ASP A 518 9.72 30.30 4.09
CA ASP A 518 8.53 30.82 3.40
C ASP A 518 8.91 31.34 2.01
N SER A 519 8.09 31.00 1.01
CA SER A 519 8.26 31.50 -0.35
C SER A 519 8.26 33.04 -0.36
N PRO A 520 9.16 33.67 -1.13
CA PRO A 520 9.18 35.12 -1.29
C PRO A 520 7.88 35.60 -1.94
N ALA A 521 7.44 36.82 -1.61
CA ALA A 521 6.18 37.36 -2.13
C ALA A 521 6.22 37.67 -3.64
N ASP A 522 7.39 38.04 -4.16
CA ASP A 522 7.63 38.38 -5.57
C ASP A 522 9.01 37.80 -5.98
N PRO A 523 9.14 36.49 -6.27
CA PRO A 523 10.40 35.90 -6.73
C PRO A 523 10.76 36.34 -8.15
N ASP A 524 12.05 36.55 -8.43
CA ASP A 524 12.52 36.71 -9.82
C ASP A 524 12.51 35.37 -10.55
N VAL A 525 12.82 34.29 -9.83
CA VAL A 525 12.98 32.94 -10.38
C VAL A 525 12.21 31.92 -9.55
N ALA A 526 11.45 31.05 -10.21
CA ALA A 526 10.92 29.83 -9.62
C ALA A 526 11.74 28.62 -10.12
N TYR A 527 12.37 27.86 -9.21
CA TYR A 527 13.01 26.58 -9.53
C TYR A 527 12.19 25.43 -8.94
N LEU A 528 11.46 24.74 -9.81
CA LEU A 528 10.49 23.71 -9.47
C LEU A 528 11.05 22.34 -9.87
N PHE A 529 11.48 21.57 -8.88
CA PHE A 529 11.93 20.19 -9.03
C PHE A 529 10.74 19.23 -8.82
N ALA A 530 9.93 19.12 -9.87
CA ALA A 530 8.72 18.29 -9.90
C ALA A 530 8.99 16.78 -10.03
N ALA A 531 10.14 16.37 -10.53
CA ALA A 531 10.47 14.95 -10.71
C ALA A 531 9.34 14.19 -11.45
N ASP A 532 8.77 13.14 -10.85
CA ASP A 532 7.69 12.31 -11.35
C ASP A 532 6.29 12.70 -10.80
N ASP A 533 6.12 13.94 -10.31
CA ASP A 533 4.86 14.47 -9.78
C ASP A 533 3.68 14.37 -10.75
N ARG A 534 2.50 14.16 -10.16
CA ARG A 534 1.20 14.00 -10.84
C ARG A 534 0.28 15.16 -10.54
N ASP A 535 -0.87 15.17 -11.22
CA ASP A 535 -1.85 16.26 -11.35
C ASP A 535 -1.88 17.25 -10.16
N GLU A 536 -2.30 16.84 -8.96
CA GLU A 536 -2.43 17.74 -7.80
C GLU A 536 -1.12 18.42 -7.38
N HIS A 537 0.00 17.68 -7.39
CA HIS A 537 1.32 18.21 -7.05
C HIS A 537 1.82 19.18 -8.13
N ILE A 538 1.53 18.87 -9.40
CA ILE A 538 1.84 19.76 -10.53
C ILE A 538 1.01 21.04 -10.44
N GLU A 539 -0.27 20.95 -10.08
CA GLU A 539 -1.14 22.11 -9.90
C GLU A 539 -0.63 23.05 -8.80
N ALA A 540 -0.20 22.51 -7.66
CA ALA A 540 0.41 23.30 -6.60
C ALA A 540 1.68 24.03 -7.08
N MET A 541 2.57 23.36 -7.82
CA MET A 541 3.78 23.99 -8.37
C MET A 541 3.50 25.06 -9.44
N ILE A 542 2.36 25.00 -10.14
CA ILE A 542 1.98 26.03 -11.12
C ILE A 542 1.74 27.39 -10.44
N GLU A 543 1.24 27.41 -9.20
CA GLU A 543 1.04 28.67 -8.47
C GLU A 543 2.37 29.40 -8.24
N HIS A 544 3.42 28.65 -7.85
CA HIS A 544 4.78 29.16 -7.73
C HIS A 544 5.36 29.63 -9.08
N ALA A 545 5.12 28.87 -10.15
CA ALA A 545 5.55 29.24 -11.51
C ALA A 545 4.94 30.58 -11.97
N LEU A 546 3.67 30.83 -11.65
CA LEU A 546 2.97 32.05 -12.05
C LEU A 546 3.36 33.28 -11.23
N ALA A 547 3.99 33.09 -10.07
CA ALA A 547 4.47 34.17 -9.21
C ALA A 547 5.85 34.71 -9.62
N ALA A 548 6.60 33.99 -10.47
CA ALA A 548 7.96 34.35 -10.87
C ALA A 548 8.06 34.89 -12.31
N ASP A 549 9.10 35.68 -12.57
CA ASP A 549 9.41 36.20 -13.92
C ASP A 549 10.11 35.15 -14.82
N THR A 550 10.91 34.27 -14.23
CA THR A 550 11.61 33.18 -14.94
C THR A 550 11.35 31.84 -14.26
N VAL A 551 10.98 30.82 -15.04
CA VAL A 551 10.59 29.51 -14.51
C VAL A 551 11.55 28.41 -14.99
N ILE A 552 12.13 27.70 -14.03
CA ILE A 552 13.01 26.54 -14.25
C ILE A 552 12.29 25.31 -13.73
N VAL A 553 12.06 24.32 -14.58
CA VAL A 553 11.38 23.07 -14.22
C VAL A 553 12.31 21.89 -14.45
N GLN A 554 12.49 21.07 -13.42
CA GLN A 554 13.16 19.79 -13.53
C GLN A 554 12.14 18.67 -13.34
N ALA A 555 11.86 17.93 -14.41
CA ALA A 555 10.76 16.97 -14.44
C ALA A 555 11.08 15.75 -15.31
N THR A 556 10.47 14.63 -14.96
CA THR A 556 10.55 13.36 -15.67
C THR A 556 9.59 13.34 -16.86
N ARG A 557 8.44 14.02 -16.75
CA ARG A 557 7.31 13.93 -17.70
C ARG A 557 6.85 15.32 -18.14
N GLU A 558 6.37 15.40 -19.38
CA GLU A 558 5.78 16.61 -19.93
C GLU A 558 4.44 16.91 -19.24
N SER A 559 4.24 18.13 -18.80
CA SER A 559 3.07 18.55 -18.05
C SER A 559 2.67 20.00 -18.40
N PRO A 560 1.54 20.53 -17.88
CA PRO A 560 1.27 21.96 -17.98
C PRO A 560 2.41 22.81 -17.40
N LEU A 561 3.07 22.35 -16.35
CA LEU A 561 4.21 23.02 -15.72
C LEU A 561 5.41 23.13 -16.67
N THR A 562 5.79 22.06 -17.37
CA THR A 562 6.90 22.10 -18.35
C THR A 562 6.64 23.04 -19.52
N LYS A 563 5.36 23.39 -19.81
CA LYS A 563 4.99 24.34 -20.86
C LYS A 563 5.09 25.80 -20.40
N LEU A 564 5.03 26.06 -19.10
CA LEU A 564 5.22 27.39 -18.51
C LEU A 564 6.71 27.73 -18.35
N ALA A 565 7.56 26.71 -18.32
CA ALA A 565 8.99 26.86 -18.04
C ALA A 565 9.78 27.56 -19.17
N ASP A 566 10.66 28.48 -18.78
CA ASP A 566 11.71 29.02 -19.64
C ASP A 566 12.86 28.02 -19.82
N VAL A 567 13.14 27.23 -18.78
CA VAL A 567 14.13 26.16 -18.80
C VAL A 567 13.50 24.86 -18.32
N VAL A 568 13.64 23.79 -19.11
CA VAL A 568 13.23 22.43 -18.72
C VAL A 568 14.46 21.55 -18.64
N LEU A 569 14.66 20.89 -17.50
CA LEU A 569 15.68 19.87 -17.27
C LEU A 569 15.02 18.49 -17.13
N PRO A 570 15.62 17.42 -17.71
CA PRO A 570 15.18 16.06 -17.43
C PRO A 570 15.45 15.70 -15.96
N ALA A 571 14.61 14.82 -15.40
CA ALA A 571 14.80 14.17 -14.10
C ALA A 571 14.66 12.64 -14.22
N LEU A 572 15.23 11.91 -13.25
CA LEU A 572 15.10 10.45 -13.15
C LEU A 572 13.64 10.08 -12.86
N ASP A 573 13.21 8.92 -13.35
CA ASP A 573 11.92 8.34 -12.98
C ASP A 573 12.05 7.64 -11.61
N TRP A 574 10.93 7.38 -10.93
CA TRP A 574 10.93 6.78 -9.59
C TRP A 574 11.68 5.44 -9.53
N TYR A 575 11.59 4.66 -10.61
CA TYR A 575 12.24 3.35 -10.74
C TYR A 575 13.72 3.42 -11.16
N GLU A 576 14.27 4.61 -11.42
CA GLU A 576 15.66 4.80 -11.84
C GLU A 576 16.54 5.42 -10.75
N ARG A 577 15.90 5.96 -9.70
CA ARG A 577 16.55 6.59 -8.57
C ARG A 577 16.65 5.63 -7.40
N GLY A 578 17.69 5.84 -6.59
CA GLY A 578 17.83 5.18 -5.30
C GLY A 578 18.06 6.21 -4.20
N GLY A 579 17.83 5.80 -2.96
CA GLY A 579 18.08 6.63 -1.78
C GLY A 579 17.23 6.23 -0.60
N THR A 580 17.09 7.16 0.34
CA THR A 580 16.35 6.93 1.59
C THR A 580 15.02 7.69 1.59
N PHE A 581 13.97 7.00 2.00
CA PHE A 581 12.66 7.55 2.27
C PHE A 581 12.32 7.37 3.75
N VAL A 582 11.55 8.27 4.36
CA VAL A 582 11.08 8.10 5.73
C VAL A 582 9.56 8.00 5.74
N ASP A 583 9.05 6.90 6.29
CA ASP A 583 7.61 6.65 6.38
C ASP A 583 6.94 7.38 7.57
N ALA A 584 5.62 7.31 7.64
CA ALA A 584 4.77 7.91 8.68
C ALA A 584 5.13 7.47 10.10
N ALA A 585 5.72 6.28 10.26
CA ALA A 585 6.20 5.77 11.55
C ALA A 585 7.64 6.21 11.87
N GLY A 586 8.24 7.08 11.06
CA GLY A 586 9.61 7.56 11.21
C GLY A 586 10.68 6.55 10.83
N ARG A 587 10.32 5.46 10.16
CA ARG A 587 11.26 4.41 9.77
C ARG A 587 11.88 4.76 8.42
N ARG A 588 13.19 4.52 8.34
CA ARG A 588 13.93 4.67 7.08
C ARG A 588 13.66 3.48 6.18
N ARG A 589 13.29 3.77 4.95
CA ARG A 589 13.03 2.84 3.87
C ARG A 589 14.05 3.08 2.76
N THR A 590 14.51 2.00 2.17
CA THR A 590 15.41 2.08 1.01
C THR A 590 14.57 2.10 -0.25
N ILE A 591 14.86 3.06 -1.13
CA ILE A 591 14.42 3.01 -2.52
C ILE A 591 15.59 2.44 -3.30
N ASP A 592 15.39 1.25 -3.86
CA ASP A 592 16.34 0.60 -4.74
C ASP A 592 15.97 0.87 -6.20
N PRO A 593 16.94 1.28 -7.05
CA PRO A 593 16.69 1.55 -8.46
C PRO A 593 16.43 0.23 -9.19
N VAL A 594 15.29 0.15 -9.86
CA VAL A 594 14.83 -1.04 -10.58
C VAL A 594 15.38 -1.09 -12.01
N LEU A 595 15.40 0.04 -12.71
CA LEU A 595 15.95 0.14 -14.06
C LEU A 595 17.08 1.16 -14.11
N ARG A 596 17.94 1.01 -15.11
CA ARG A 596 18.97 2.02 -15.38
C ARG A 596 18.32 3.29 -15.92
N PRO A 597 18.82 4.48 -15.54
CA PRO A 597 18.42 5.75 -16.12
C PRO A 597 18.37 5.70 -17.65
N ARG A 598 17.27 6.21 -18.21
CA ARG A 598 17.14 6.44 -19.65
C ARG A 598 17.31 7.93 -19.95
N GLY A 599 17.87 8.24 -21.13
CA GLY A 599 18.02 9.61 -21.59
C GLY A 599 19.41 10.19 -21.33
N ALA A 600 19.47 11.50 -21.11
CA ALA A 600 20.72 12.27 -21.08
C ALA A 600 21.25 12.58 -19.67
N ILE A 601 20.63 12.01 -18.63
CA ILE A 601 21.02 12.20 -17.23
C ILE A 601 21.29 10.85 -16.56
N ASP A 602 22.35 10.83 -15.76
CA ASP A 602 22.71 9.69 -14.90
C ASP A 602 22.39 10.00 -13.42
N ASP A 603 22.05 11.25 -13.10
CA ASP A 603 21.74 11.74 -11.75
C ASP A 603 20.86 13.02 -11.84
N ASP A 604 19.98 13.16 -10.84
CA ASP A 604 19.08 14.27 -10.62
C ASP A 604 19.80 15.55 -10.17
N LEU A 605 20.96 15.46 -9.52
CA LEU A 605 21.64 16.64 -8.98
C LEU A 605 22.24 17.52 -10.11
N VAL A 606 21.85 18.81 -10.11
CA VAL A 606 22.21 19.82 -11.12
C VAL A 606 23.56 20.51 -10.85
N ALA A 607 24.10 20.34 -9.64
CA ALA A 607 25.45 20.74 -9.28
C ALA A 607 26.25 19.49 -8.86
N ASP A 608 27.53 19.44 -9.22
CA ASP A 608 28.48 18.48 -8.66
C ASP A 608 28.66 18.77 -7.16
N VAL A 609 27.65 18.47 -6.35
CA VAL A 609 27.74 18.49 -4.89
C VAL A 609 28.32 17.13 -4.52
N GLU A 610 29.62 17.09 -4.21
CA GLU A 610 30.21 15.93 -3.55
C GLU A 610 29.53 15.80 -2.17
N VAL A 611 28.50 14.96 -2.09
CA VAL A 611 27.92 14.56 -0.80
C VAL A 611 28.85 13.50 -0.22
N ASP A 612 29.69 13.89 0.74
CA ASP A 612 30.49 12.94 1.51
C ASP A 612 29.54 11.94 2.21
N ALA A 613 29.69 10.66 1.86
CA ALA A 613 28.86 9.52 2.27
C ALA A 613 28.90 9.19 3.78
#